data_AF-A0AA88A079-F1
#
_entry.id   AF-A0AA88A079-F1
#
_cell.length_a   1.000
_cell.length_b   1.000
_cell.length_c   1.000
_cell.angle_alpha   90.00
_cell.angle_beta   90.00
_cell.angle_gamma   90.00
#
_symmetry.space_group_name_H-M   'P 1'
#
loop_
_entity.id
_entity.type
_entity.pdbx_description
1 polymer ?
#
loop_
_entity_poly.entity_id
_entity_poly.type
_entity_poly.pdbx_seq_one_letter_code
_entity_poly.pdbx_strand_id
1 'polypeptide(L)'
;MTEEAAKDLITQVDGWNLITEDGPMKLSRSWKVKSFTKGLELFKLVADVAEAEDHHPDLHLVGWNNVTIEIWTHSVVGCLIMFHKDQVPHYGIAMRTFEVILFEGGLTENDFILAAKINAIDLHHLLRRKVAK
;
A
#
# COMPACT_ATOMS: atom_id res chain seq x y z
N MET A 1 9.65 -4.19 2.56
CA MET A 1 10.34 -5.37 1.97
C MET A 1 11.31 -4.91 0.88
N THR A 2 12.19 -5.77 0.36
CA THR A 2 13.06 -5.42 -0.78
C THR A 2 12.30 -5.45 -2.11
N GLU A 3 12.82 -4.78 -3.13
CA GLU A 3 12.21 -4.75 -4.46
C GLU A 3 12.18 -6.13 -5.12
N GLU A 4 13.21 -6.94 -4.92
CA GLU A 4 13.28 -8.31 -5.44
C GLU A 4 12.18 -9.17 -4.84
N ALA A 5 11.99 -9.09 -3.51
CA ALA A 5 10.93 -9.83 -2.83
C ALA A 5 9.53 -9.38 -3.32
N ALA A 6 9.34 -8.08 -3.53
CA ALA A 6 8.09 -7.55 -4.08
C ALA A 6 7.83 -8.04 -5.51
N LYS A 7 8.86 -8.14 -6.36
CA LYS A 7 8.78 -8.69 -7.72
C LYS A 7 8.42 -10.17 -7.75
N ASP A 8 8.83 -10.93 -6.74
CA ASP A 8 8.43 -12.33 -6.64
C ASP A 8 6.95 -12.44 -6.19
N LEU A 9 6.55 -11.65 -5.20
CA LEU A 9 5.20 -11.70 -4.65
C LEU A 9 4.13 -11.13 -5.59
N ILE A 10 4.46 -10.15 -6.44
CA ILE A 10 3.48 -9.56 -7.37
C ILE A 10 2.91 -10.58 -8.35
N THR A 11 3.65 -11.66 -8.63
CA THR A 11 3.19 -12.77 -9.47
C THR A 11 1.99 -13.53 -8.88
N GLN A 12 1.73 -13.37 -7.59
CA GLN A 12 0.61 -14.00 -6.88
C GLN A 12 -0.66 -13.12 -6.88
N VAL A 13 -0.55 -11.86 -7.29
CA VAL A 13 -1.64 -10.87 -7.25
C VAL A 13 -1.91 -10.32 -8.64
N ASP A 14 -2.52 -11.14 -9.49
CA ASP A 14 -2.81 -10.81 -10.88
C ASP A 14 -3.54 -9.46 -11.06
N GLY A 15 -3.00 -8.63 -11.95
CA GLY A 15 -3.58 -7.34 -12.34
C GLY A 15 -3.15 -6.16 -11.47
N TRP A 16 -2.36 -6.37 -10.42
CA TRP A 16 -1.69 -5.31 -9.67
C TRP A 16 -0.38 -4.91 -10.33
N ASN A 17 0.00 -3.64 -10.17
CA ASN A 17 1.25 -3.08 -10.64
C ASN A 17 2.07 -2.60 -9.44
N LEU A 18 3.39 -2.73 -9.54
CA LEU A 18 4.31 -2.16 -8.57
C LEU A 18 4.60 -0.71 -8.96
N ILE A 19 4.33 0.24 -8.08
CA ILE A 19 4.68 1.65 -8.25
C ILE A 19 5.85 1.96 -7.31
N THR A 20 6.94 2.48 -7.87
CA THR A 20 8.17 2.85 -7.17
C THR A 20 8.58 4.31 -7.40
N GLU A 21 7.75 5.09 -8.11
CA GLU A 21 8.02 6.49 -8.44
C GLU A 21 7.54 7.40 -7.28
N ASP A 22 8.37 8.36 -6.90
CA ASP A 22 8.06 9.43 -5.94
C ASP A 22 7.55 8.99 -4.55
N GLY A 23 8.23 8.03 -3.91
CA GLY A 23 8.06 7.74 -2.49
C GLY A 23 8.12 6.25 -2.13
N PRO A 24 7.38 5.80 -1.11
CA PRO A 24 7.38 4.40 -0.69
C PRO A 24 6.79 3.52 -1.79
N MET A 25 7.33 2.31 -1.94
CA MET A 25 6.81 1.32 -2.89
C MET A 25 5.35 0.97 -2.57
N LYS A 26 4.51 0.85 -3.61
CA LYS A 26 3.07 0.59 -3.49
C LYS A 26 2.59 -0.44 -4.50
N LEU A 27 1.47 -1.10 -4.18
CA LEU A 27 0.68 -1.85 -5.14
C LEU A 27 -0.44 -0.95 -5.66
N SER A 28 -0.65 -0.95 -6.99
CA SER A 28 -1.74 -0.19 -7.61
C SER A 28 -2.51 -1.01 -8.63
N ARG A 29 -3.83 -0.94 -8.56
CA ARG A 29 -4.72 -1.58 -9.52
C ARG A 29 -5.88 -0.68 -9.88
N SER A 30 -6.20 -0.64 -11.18
CA SER A 30 -7.27 0.20 -11.71
C SER A 30 -8.33 -0.58 -12.47
N TRP A 31 -9.57 -0.10 -12.37
CA TRP A 31 -10.74 -0.64 -13.02
C TRP A 31 -11.61 0.46 -13.62
N LYS A 32 -12.25 0.16 -14.75
CA LYS A 32 -13.30 1.00 -15.32
C LYS A 32 -14.68 0.43 -14.98
N VAL A 33 -15.44 1.15 -14.17
CA VAL A 33 -16.79 0.76 -13.76
C VAL A 33 -17.87 1.27 -14.73
N LYS A 34 -19.07 0.70 -14.63
CA LYS A 34 -20.23 1.06 -15.49
C LYS A 34 -20.81 2.44 -15.17
N SER A 35 -20.80 2.84 -13.91
CA SER A 35 -21.36 4.11 -13.42
C SER A 35 -20.64 4.56 -12.14
N PHE A 36 -20.86 5.82 -11.76
CA PHE A 36 -20.36 6.37 -10.49
C PHE A 36 -20.80 5.56 -9.27
N THR A 37 -22.09 5.19 -9.23
CA THR A 37 -22.67 4.35 -8.16
C THR A 37 -22.02 2.97 -8.07
N LYS A 38 -21.62 2.39 -9.21
CA LYS A 38 -20.88 1.11 -9.24
C LYS A 38 -19.45 1.25 -8.75
N GLY A 39 -18.85 2.44 -8.90
CA GLY A 39 -17.57 2.77 -8.27
C GLY A 39 -17.68 2.79 -6.74
N LEU A 40 -18.74 3.42 -6.21
CA LEU A 40 -19.00 3.41 -4.77
C LEU A 40 -19.32 2.01 -4.22
N GLU A 41 -20.05 1.20 -4.98
CA GLU A 41 -20.31 -0.21 -4.61
C GLU A 41 -19.01 -1.01 -4.54
N LEU A 42 -18.09 -0.82 -5.49
CA LEU A 42 -16.77 -1.43 -5.46
C LEU A 42 -16.00 -1.01 -4.19
N PHE A 43 -15.97 0.27 -3.86
CA PHE A 43 -15.32 0.76 -2.64
C PHE A 43 -15.89 0.16 -1.38
N LYS A 44 -17.21 -0.04 -1.32
CA LYS A 44 -17.82 -0.68 -0.15
C LYS A 44 -17.32 -2.13 0.02
N LEU A 45 -17.27 -2.89 -1.06
CA LEU A 45 -16.76 -4.27 -1.02
C LEU A 45 -15.30 -4.33 -0.58
N VAL A 46 -14.48 -3.39 -1.04
CA VAL A 46 -13.08 -3.29 -0.63
C VAL A 46 -12.95 -2.85 0.82
N ALA A 47 -13.78 -1.91 1.28
CA ALA A 47 -13.80 -1.48 2.68
C ALA A 47 -14.13 -2.65 3.62
N ASP A 48 -15.11 -3.48 3.27
CA ASP A 48 -15.46 -4.66 4.08
C ASP A 48 -14.26 -5.63 4.24
N VAL A 49 -13.44 -5.77 3.19
CA VAL A 49 -12.21 -6.58 3.24
C VAL A 49 -11.12 -5.87 4.05
N ALA A 50 -10.92 -4.57 3.83
CA ALA A 50 -9.91 -3.77 4.52
C ALA A 50 -10.12 -3.77 6.03
N GLU A 51 -11.36 -3.60 6.49
CA GLU A 51 -11.74 -3.64 7.91
C GLU A 51 -11.52 -5.04 8.51
N ALA A 52 -11.80 -6.11 7.75
CA ALA A 52 -11.55 -7.47 8.22
C ALA A 52 -10.06 -7.78 8.41
N GLU A 53 -9.19 -7.12 7.64
CA GLU A 53 -7.73 -7.27 7.70
C GLU A 53 -7.04 -6.24 8.59
N ASP A 54 -7.77 -5.28 9.15
CA ASP A 54 -7.24 -4.09 9.83
C ASP A 54 -6.13 -3.39 8.98
N HIS A 55 -6.35 -3.36 7.67
CA HIS A 55 -5.38 -2.82 6.70
C HIS A 55 -6.09 -2.03 5.62
N HIS A 56 -5.83 -0.72 5.59
CA HIS A 56 -6.68 0.24 4.89
C HIS A 56 -5.97 0.74 3.63
N PRO A 57 -6.52 0.46 2.43
CA PRO A 57 -5.95 0.94 1.19
C PRO A 57 -6.45 2.34 0.83
N ASP A 58 -5.71 3.04 -0.02
CA ASP A 58 -6.15 4.30 -0.62
C ASP A 58 -7.09 4.04 -1.79
N LEU A 59 -8.24 4.74 -1.78
CA LEU A 59 -9.34 4.54 -2.73
C LEU A 59 -9.56 5.80 -3.57
N HIS A 60 -9.32 5.69 -4.89
CA HIS A 60 -9.43 6.82 -5.82
C HIS A 60 -10.53 6.59 -6.86
N LEU A 61 -11.47 7.54 -6.98
CA LEU A 61 -12.49 7.55 -8.03
C LEU A 61 -12.33 8.78 -8.90
N VAL A 62 -11.66 8.61 -10.03
CA VAL A 62 -11.30 9.70 -10.95
C VAL A 62 -12.21 9.65 -12.17
N GLY A 63 -12.66 10.82 -12.63
CA GLY A 63 -13.46 10.93 -13.85
C GLY A 63 -14.70 10.02 -13.83
N TRP A 64 -15.37 9.95 -12.67
CA TRP A 64 -16.62 9.23 -12.36
C TRP A 64 -16.67 7.71 -12.59
N ASN A 65 -15.70 7.10 -13.27
CA ASN A 65 -15.68 5.65 -13.53
C ASN A 65 -14.32 4.97 -13.46
N ASN A 66 -13.25 5.72 -13.21
CA ASN A 66 -11.93 5.13 -13.05
C ASN A 66 -11.67 4.93 -11.56
N VAL A 67 -11.81 3.69 -11.11
CA VAL A 67 -11.49 3.28 -9.75
C VAL A 67 -10.04 2.83 -9.73
N THR A 68 -9.24 3.42 -8.85
CA THR A 68 -7.88 2.94 -8.55
C THR A 68 -7.79 2.66 -7.06
N ILE A 69 -7.15 1.55 -6.72
CA ILE A 69 -6.81 1.18 -5.35
C ILE A 69 -5.29 1.15 -5.25
N GLU A 70 -4.77 1.84 -4.23
CA GLU A 70 -3.35 1.81 -3.88
C GLU A 70 -3.19 1.19 -2.48
N ILE A 71 -2.21 0.30 -2.33
CA ILE A 71 -1.94 -0.39 -1.07
C ILE A 71 -0.48 -0.21 -0.72
N TRP A 72 -0.22 0.35 0.46
CA TRP A 72 1.07 0.34 1.11
C TRP A 72 0.90 0.59 2.62
N THR A 73 1.88 0.16 3.40
CA THR A 73 1.89 0.44 4.83
C THR A 73 2.49 1.83 5.07
N HIS A 74 1.67 2.77 5.56
CA HIS A 74 2.07 4.16 5.85
C HIS A 74 3.05 4.31 7.03
N SER A 75 3.19 3.28 7.86
CA SER A 75 4.09 3.32 9.00
C SER A 75 4.57 1.92 9.34
N VAL A 76 5.86 1.67 9.21
CA VAL A 76 6.49 0.69 10.09
C VAL A 76 6.52 1.37 11.45
N VAL A 77 5.57 1.03 12.33
CA VAL A 77 5.57 1.52 13.73
C VAL A 77 6.76 0.89 14.45
N GLY A 78 7.92 1.48 14.21
CA GLY A 78 9.21 1.04 14.70
C GLY A 78 10.12 2.25 14.70
N CYS A 79 9.89 3.18 15.63
CA CYS A 79 10.90 4.17 15.95
C CYS A 79 12.10 3.42 16.55
N LEU A 80 13.08 3.07 15.72
CA LEU A 80 14.34 2.53 16.19
C LEU A 80 15.17 3.69 16.72
N ILE A 81 15.12 3.92 18.03
CA ILE A 81 16.06 4.83 18.69
C ILE A 81 17.39 4.09 18.79
N MET A 82 18.29 4.32 17.83
CA MET A 82 19.65 3.80 17.87
C MET A 82 20.43 4.55 18.96
N PHE A 83 20.66 3.89 20.11
CA PHE A 83 21.60 4.40 21.11
C PHE A 83 23.03 4.09 20.64
N HIS A 84 23.75 5.09 20.15
CA HIS A 84 25.22 4.98 20.10
C HIS A 84 25.72 4.99 21.55
N LYS A 85 26.43 3.93 21.96
CA LYS A 85 27.19 3.96 23.22
C LYS A 85 28.32 4.99 23.03
N ASP A 86 28.16 6.11 23.71
CA ASP A 86 29.02 7.29 23.68
C ASP A 86 30.52 6.94 23.77
N GLN A 87 31.32 7.60 22.94
CA GLN A 87 32.70 7.93 23.28
C GLN A 87 32.66 8.98 24.41
N VAL A 88 33.26 8.67 25.56
CA VAL A 88 33.29 9.56 26.73
C VAL A 88 34.30 10.69 26.49
N PRO A 89 33.92 11.98 26.48
CA PRO A 89 34.90 13.05 26.43
C PRO A 89 35.41 13.36 27.83
N HIS A 90 36.73 13.46 27.99
CA HIS A 90 37.39 13.62 29.27
C HIS A 90 37.19 15.01 29.93
N TYR A 91 36.62 16.00 29.24
CA TYR A 91 36.25 17.31 29.79
C TYR A 91 35.22 17.99 28.87
N GLY A 92 33.96 18.14 29.30
CA GLY A 92 32.93 18.92 28.58
C GLY A 92 31.56 18.23 28.48
N ILE A 93 30.50 19.01 28.65
CA ILE A 93 29.09 18.58 28.67
C ILE A 93 28.79 17.68 27.46
N ALA A 94 28.34 16.45 27.71
CA ALA A 94 27.94 15.51 26.66
C ALA A 94 26.69 16.04 25.94
N MET A 95 26.85 16.52 24.70
CA MET A 95 25.71 16.71 23.80
C MET A 95 25.38 15.35 23.20
N ARG A 96 24.24 14.77 23.59
CA ARG A 96 23.67 13.60 22.89
C ARG A 96 23.13 14.05 21.55
N THR A 97 23.75 13.63 20.47
CA THR A 97 23.16 13.71 19.14
C THR A 97 22.16 12.57 18.98
N PHE A 98 20.90 12.91 18.77
CA PHE A 98 19.84 11.96 18.45
C PHE A 98 19.72 11.87 16.93
N GLU A 99 19.85 10.68 16.37
CA GLU A 99 19.53 10.43 14.97
C GLU A 99 18.13 9.81 14.93
N VAL A 100 17.15 10.59 14.48
CA VAL A 100 15.79 10.11 14.26
C VAL A 100 15.76 9.52 12.85
N ILE A 101 15.76 8.19 12.75
CA ILE A 101 15.49 7.51 11.48
C ILE A 101 13.97 7.45 11.33
N LEU A 102 13.41 8.34 10.50
CA LEU A 102 12.06 8.15 9.98
C LEU A 102 12.11 6.96 9.02
N PHE A 103 11.48 5.85 9.38
CA PHE A 103 11.15 4.82 8.40
C PHE A 103 10.06 5.39 7.51
N GLU A 104 10.41 5.77 6.29
CA GLU A 104 9.42 5.96 5.24
C GLU A 104 8.69 4.62 5.07
N GLY A 105 7.36 4.65 5.01
CA GLY A 105 6.53 3.45 4.88
C GLY A 105 6.92 2.58 3.68
N GLY A 106 6.24 1.44 3.49
CA GLY A 106 6.53 0.60 2.34
C GLY A 106 5.74 -0.69 2.32
N LEU A 107 5.98 -1.51 1.29
CA LEU A 107 5.32 -2.79 1.16
C LEU A 107 5.77 -3.79 2.24
N THR A 108 4.78 -4.50 2.75
CA THR A 108 4.82 -5.60 3.70
C THR A 108 4.04 -6.78 3.12
N GLU A 109 4.20 -7.98 3.67
CA GLU A 109 3.43 -9.15 3.22
C GLU A 109 1.92 -8.93 3.37
N ASN A 110 1.49 -8.14 4.36
CA ASN A 110 0.09 -7.83 4.61
C ASN A 110 -0.55 -7.07 3.43
N ASP A 111 0.22 -6.20 2.76
CA ASP A 111 -0.22 -5.49 1.56
C ASP A 111 -0.58 -6.46 0.42
N PHE A 112 0.20 -7.53 0.25
CA PHE A 112 -0.06 -8.57 -0.77
C PHE A 112 -1.23 -9.47 -0.38
N ILE A 113 -1.41 -9.76 0.91
CA ILE A 113 -2.57 -10.51 1.42
C ILE A 113 -3.86 -9.75 1.13
N LEU A 114 -3.88 -8.45 1.42
CA LEU A 114 -5.02 -7.59 1.12
C LEU A 114 -5.30 -7.54 -0.39
N ALA A 115 -4.26 -7.35 -1.21
CA ALA A 115 -4.37 -7.37 -2.67
C ALA A 115 -4.97 -8.69 -3.21
N ALA A 116 -4.54 -9.83 -2.66
CA ALA A 116 -5.06 -11.15 -3.02
C ALA A 116 -6.54 -11.31 -2.62
N LYS A 117 -6.93 -10.81 -1.44
CA LYS A 117 -8.33 -10.83 -0.98
C LYS A 117 -9.22 -9.94 -1.84
N ILE A 118 -8.74 -8.76 -2.24
CA ILE A 118 -9.44 -7.89 -3.19
C ILE A 118 -9.62 -8.59 -4.55
N ASN A 119 -8.63 -9.36 -5.01
CA ASN A 119 -8.76 -10.13 -6.26
C ASN A 119 -9.86 -11.19 -6.22
N ALA A 120 -10.19 -11.71 -5.03
CA ALA A 120 -11.24 -12.71 -4.85
C ALA A 120 -12.67 -12.12 -4.89
N ILE A 121 -12.81 -10.79 -4.87
CA ILE A 121 -14.12 -10.14 -4.97
C ILE A 121 -14.66 -10.31 -6.39
N ASP A 122 -15.92 -10.77 -6.53
CA ASP A 122 -16.60 -10.77 -7.82
C ASP A 122 -16.98 -9.34 -8.22
N LEU A 123 -16.24 -8.78 -9.17
CA LEU A 123 -16.45 -7.44 -9.71
C LEU A 123 -17.18 -7.45 -11.06
N HIS A 124 -17.49 -8.62 -11.65
CA HIS A 124 -17.92 -8.70 -13.05
C HIS A 124 -19.19 -7.86 -13.34
N HIS A 125 -20.12 -7.77 -12.39
CA HIS A 125 -21.33 -6.96 -12.52
C HIS A 125 -21.06 -5.45 -12.41
N LEU A 126 -19.94 -5.03 -11.83
CA LEU A 126 -19.54 -3.63 -11.63
C LEU A 126 -18.74 -3.08 -12.80
N LEU A 127 -17.94 -3.92 -13.45
CA LEU A 127 -16.97 -3.52 -14.46
C LEU A 127 -17.58 -3.33 -15.84
N ARG A 128 -17.09 -2.32 -16.56
CA ARG A 128 -17.40 -2.16 -17.98
C ARG A 128 -16.77 -3.33 -18.73
N ARG A 129 -17.56 -4.07 -19.52
CA ARG A 129 -17.02 -5.09 -20.42
C ARG A 129 -16.03 -4.43 -21.39
N LYS A 130 -14.82 -4.98 -21.52
CA LYS A 130 -13.97 -4.66 -22.67
C LYS A 130 -14.70 -5.22 -23.89
N VAL A 131 -15.21 -4.34 -24.75
CA VAL A 131 -15.64 -4.76 -26.08
C VAL A 131 -14.36 -5.17 -26.79
N ALA A 132 -14.20 -6.48 -27.03
CA ALA A 132 -13.15 -6.96 -27.91
C ALA A 132 -13.38 -6.33 -29.29
N LYS A 133 -12.36 -5.66 -29.81
CA LYS A 133 -12.40 -5.06 -31.15
C LYS A 133 -11.98 -6.09 -32.17
#